data_AF-A0A2A4RCD7-F1
#
_entry.id   AF-A0A2A4RCD7-F1
#
_cell.length_a   1.000
_cell.length_b   1.000
_cell.length_c   1.000
_cell.angle_alpha   90.00
_cell.angle_beta   90.00
_cell.angle_gamma   90.00
#
_symmetry.space_group_name_H-M   'P 1'
#
loop_
_entity.id
_entity.type
_entity.pdbx_description
1 polymer ?
#
loop_
_entity_poly.entity_id
_entity_poly.type
_entity_poly.pdbx_seq_one_letter_code
_entity_poly.pdbx_strand_id
1 'polypeptide(L)'
;MGATELRDRLLELINNGDENSLRALYDFSEQKKAEEKTDIVAYTVQGEPLTKEQYIEKVKKSEAEMKKGNFTTSGNLEKEILSW
;
A
#
# COMPACT_ATOMS: atom_id res chain seq x y z
N MET A 1 -13.38 -6.00 -24.45
CA MET A 1 -12.80 -4.65 -24.54
C MET A 1 -11.37 -4.72 -24.08
N GLY A 2 -10.43 -4.26 -24.89
CA GLY A 2 -9.01 -4.15 -24.50
C GLY A 2 -8.76 -2.93 -23.60
N ALA A 3 -7.60 -2.89 -22.93
CA ALA A 3 -7.22 -1.77 -22.05
C ALA A 3 -7.20 -0.42 -22.79
N THR A 4 -6.80 -0.41 -24.07
CA THR A 4 -6.76 0.79 -24.92
C THR A 4 -8.16 1.32 -25.23
N GLU A 5 -9.07 0.45 -25.68
CA GLU A 5 -10.46 0.84 -25.98
C GLU A 5 -11.19 1.39 -24.75
N LEU A 6 -10.93 0.81 -23.58
CA LEU A 6 -11.52 1.27 -22.33
C LEU A 6 -11.05 2.68 -21.97
N ARG A 7 -9.75 2.96 -22.16
CA ARG A 7 -9.16 4.28 -21.92
C ARG A 7 -9.79 5.33 -22.83
N ASP A 8 -9.94 5.03 -24.12
CA ASP A 8 -10.48 5.98 -25.08
C ASP A 8 -11.93 6.35 -24.75
N ARG A 9 -12.76 5.35 -24.40
CA ARG A 9 -14.15 5.59 -23.95
C ARG A 9 -14.24 6.39 -22.65
N LEU A 10 -13.34 6.15 -21.70
CA LEU A 10 -13.29 6.93 -20.46
C LEU A 10 -12.95 8.40 -20.74
N LEU A 11 -12.01 8.66 -21.66
CA LEU A 11 -11.67 10.02 -22.06
C LEU A 11 -12.85 10.72 -22.75
N GLU A 12 -13.61 10.03 -23.60
CA GLU A 12 -14.84 10.60 -24.19
C GLU A 12 -15.89 10.94 -23.12
N LEU A 13 -16.08 10.05 -22.13
CA LEU A 13 -16.98 10.29 -21.00
C LEU A 13 -16.54 11.48 -20.14
N ILE A 14 -15.24 11.67 -19.94
CA ILE A 14 -14.71 12.81 -19.20
C ILE A 14 -14.90 14.12 -19.97
N ASN A 15 -14.72 14.09 -21.30
CA ASN A 15 -14.80 15.29 -22.14
C ASN A 15 -16.23 15.74 -22.45
N ASN A 16 -17.18 14.80 -22.51
CA ASN A 16 -18.55 15.07 -22.96
C ASN A 16 -19.63 14.73 -21.92
N GLY A 17 -19.25 14.17 -20.77
CA GLY A 17 -20.18 13.73 -19.73
C GLY A 17 -20.82 14.89 -18.97
N ASP A 18 -22.06 14.69 -18.53
CA ASP A 18 -22.74 15.59 -17.62
C ASP A 18 -22.21 15.46 -16.18
N GLU A 19 -22.50 16.45 -15.35
CA GLU A 19 -21.99 16.52 -13.97
C GLU A 19 -22.30 15.25 -13.15
N ASN A 20 -23.49 14.65 -13.31
CA ASN A 20 -23.85 13.46 -12.53
C ASN A 20 -23.02 12.25 -12.96
N SER A 21 -22.80 12.08 -14.27
CA SER A 21 -21.97 11.02 -14.82
C SER A 21 -20.51 11.15 -14.40
N LEU A 22 -19.96 12.37 -14.42
CA LEU A 22 -18.60 12.66 -13.96
C LEU A 22 -18.44 12.40 -12.46
N ARG A 23 -19.45 12.78 -11.67
CA ARG A 23 -19.45 12.57 -10.22
C ARG A 23 -19.49 11.10 -9.85
N ALA A 24 -20.33 10.30 -10.52
CA ALA A 24 -20.37 8.86 -10.32
C ALA A 24 -19.02 8.18 -10.65
N LEU A 25 -18.35 8.61 -11.72
CA LEU A 25 -17.01 8.14 -12.08
C LEU A 25 -15.97 8.50 -11.02
N TYR A 26 -16.02 9.74 -10.53
CA TYR A 26 -15.14 10.21 -9.46
C TYR A 26 -15.32 9.40 -8.18
N ASP A 27 -16.58 9.28 -7.71
CA ASP A 27 -16.91 8.55 -6.48
C ASP A 27 -16.48 7.08 -6.57
N PHE A 28 -16.70 6.42 -7.72
CA PHE A 28 -16.24 5.06 -7.95
C PHE A 28 -14.70 4.95 -7.89
N SER A 29 -13.98 5.91 -8.48
CA SER A 29 -12.51 5.90 -8.46
C SER A 29 -11.95 6.11 -7.05
N GLU A 30 -12.56 6.98 -6.26
CA GLU A 30 -12.17 7.25 -4.89
C GLU A 30 -12.51 6.08 -3.97
N GLN A 31 -13.66 5.43 -4.17
CA GLN A 31 -14.02 4.21 -3.47
C GLN A 31 -12.99 3.10 -3.74
N LYS A 32 -12.59 2.90 -5.00
CA LYS A 32 -11.59 1.87 -5.34
C LYS A 32 -10.22 2.15 -4.72
N LYS A 33 -9.78 3.41 -4.73
CA LYS A 33 -8.55 3.80 -4.02
C LYS A 33 -8.66 3.59 -2.52
N ALA A 34 -9.81 3.87 -1.91
CA ALA A 34 -10.04 3.66 -0.49
C ALA A 34 -9.99 2.16 -0.14
N GLU A 35 -10.65 1.31 -0.94
CA GLU A 35 -10.61 -0.15 -0.79
C GLU A 35 -9.16 -0.67 -0.85
N GLU A 36 -8.36 -0.23 -1.83
CA GLU A 36 -6.94 -0.61 -1.95
C GLU A 36 -6.07 -0.16 -0.77
N LYS A 37 -6.41 0.95 -0.12
CA LYS A 37 -5.69 1.45 1.07
C LYS A 37 -6.05 0.69 2.34
N THR A 38 -7.27 0.16 2.41
CA THR A 38 -7.74 -0.61 3.56
C THR A 38 -7.41 -2.10 3.49
N ASP A 39 -6.87 -2.57 2.37
CA ASP A 39 -6.50 -3.97 2.19
C ASP A 39 -5.36 -4.36 3.14
N ILE A 40 -5.64 -5.37 3.98
CA ILE A 40 -4.70 -5.90 4.96
C ILE A 40 -3.79 -6.90 4.26
N VAL A 41 -2.52 -6.55 4.12
CA VAL A 41 -1.54 -7.36 3.37
C VAL A 41 -0.59 -8.16 4.26
N ALA A 42 -0.49 -7.82 5.55
CA ALA A 42 0.39 -8.48 6.51
C ALA A 42 -0.08 -8.28 7.96
N TYR A 43 0.58 -8.95 8.90
CA TYR A 43 0.35 -8.78 10.34
C TYR A 43 1.68 -8.54 11.09
N THR A 44 1.64 -7.84 12.22
CA THR A 44 2.79 -7.68 13.13
C THR A 44 3.04 -8.95 13.92
N VAL A 45 4.19 -9.05 14.61
CA VAL A 45 4.47 -10.18 15.51
C VAL A 45 3.51 -10.23 16.71
N GLN A 46 2.85 -9.11 17.02
CA GLN A 46 1.77 -8.98 18.00
C GLN A 46 0.38 -9.31 17.41
N GLY A 47 0.29 -9.63 16.11
CA GLY A 47 -0.96 -9.95 15.44
C GLY A 47 -1.78 -8.75 14.96
N GLU A 48 -1.20 -7.55 14.91
CA GLU A 48 -1.89 -6.36 14.45
C GLU A 48 -1.90 -6.31 12.91
N PRO A 49 -3.03 -6.01 12.26
CA PRO A 49 -3.12 -5.95 10.81
C PRO A 49 -2.33 -4.75 10.25
N LEU A 50 -1.70 -4.95 9.10
CA LEU A 50 -0.95 -3.92 8.37
C LEU A 50 -1.56 -3.70 6.99
N THR A 51 -1.88 -2.45 6.68
CA THR A 51 -2.24 -2.06 5.31
C THR A 51 -1.01 -2.05 4.40
N LYS A 52 -1.25 -2.05 3.09
CA LYS A 52 -0.18 -1.97 2.08
C LYS A 52 0.76 -0.78 2.29
N GLU A 53 0.21 0.40 2.58
CA GLU A 53 1.00 1.62 2.82
C GLU A 53 1.88 1.48 4.07
N GLN A 54 1.31 0.98 5.17
CA GLN A 54 2.03 0.75 6.42
C GLN A 54 3.14 -0.30 6.26
N TYR A 55 2.87 -1.37 5.52
CA TYR A 55 3.86 -2.42 5.23
C TYR A 55 5.05 -1.86 4.43
N ILE A 56 4.79 -1.08 3.37
CA ILE A 56 5.84 -0.45 2.56
C ILE A 56 6.67 0.52 3.40
N GLU A 57 6.04 1.34 4.24
CA GLU A 57 6.75 2.25 5.14
C GLU A 57 7.68 1.49 6.10
N LYS A 58 7.19 0.39 6.67
CA LYS A 58 7.97 -0.46 7.59
C LYS A 58 9.18 -1.09 6.89
N VAL A 59 9.02 -1.56 5.65
CA VAL A 59 10.14 -2.09 4.84
C VAL A 59 11.19 -0.99 4.62
N LYS A 60 10.78 0.19 4.16
CA LYS A 60 11.70 1.32 3.93
C LYS A 60 12.44 1.74 5.20
N LYS A 61 11.75 1.74 6.34
CA LYS A 61 12.36 2.03 7.64
C LYS A 61 13.41 0.99 7.99
N SER A 62 13.10 -0.30 7.83
CA SER A 62 14.07 -1.39 8.06
C SER A 62 15.30 -1.28 7.16
N GLU A 63 15.11 -0.97 5.87
CA GLU A 63 16.24 -0.75 4.94
C GLU A 63 17.10 0.45 5.37
N ALA A 64 16.49 1.53 5.84
CA ALA A 64 17.21 2.70 6.33
C ALA A 64 18.01 2.40 7.60
N GLU A 65 17.43 1.64 8.54
CA GLU A 65 18.12 1.20 9.76
C GLU A 65 19.29 0.26 9.44
N MET A 66 19.11 -0.69 8.51
CA MET A 66 20.19 -1.53 8.00
C MET A 66 21.34 -0.70 7.41
N LYS A 67 21.03 0.31 6.58
CA LYS A 67 22.03 1.21 6.01
C LYS A 67 22.77 2.04 7.06
N LYS A 68 22.10 2.40 8.16
CA LYS A 68 22.72 3.11 9.30
C LYS A 68 23.57 2.20 10.20
N GLY A 69 23.57 0.89 9.96
CA GLY A 69 24.26 -0.09 10.81
C GLY A 69 23.44 -0.55 12.02
N ASN A 70 22.18 -0.14 12.12
CA ASN A 70 21.26 -0.54 13.19
C ASN A 70 20.61 -1.88 12.84
N PHE A 71 21.41 -2.95 12.84
CA PHE A 71 20.93 -4.31 12.63
C PHE A 71 21.49 -5.25 13.69
N THR A 72 20.71 -6.28 14.02
CA THR A 72 21.14 -7.36 14.92
C THR A 72 21.46 -8.58 14.07
N THR A 73 22.66 -9.12 14.20
CA THR A 73 23.02 -10.39 13.56
C THR A 73 22.53 -11.55 14.42
N SER A 74 22.41 -12.75 13.84
CA SER A 74 22.02 -13.94 14.59
C SER A 74 22.95 -14.20 15.79
N GLY A 75 24.25 -13.94 15.65
CA GLY A 75 25.20 -14.09 16.76
C GLY A 75 25.10 -13.00 17.83
N ASN A 76 24.65 -11.79 17.49
CA ASN A 76 24.33 -10.77 18.48
C ASN A 76 23.07 -11.18 19.26
N LEU A 77 22.05 -11.66 18.54
CA LEU A 77 20.79 -12.12 19.14
C LEU A 77 21.02 -13.29 20.11
N GLU A 78 21.86 -14.26 19.74
CA GLU A 78 22.19 -15.40 20.62
C GLU A 78 22.84 -14.94 21.93
N LYS A 79 23.70 -13.92 21.89
CA LYS A 79 24.32 -13.32 23.09
C LYS A 79 23.31 -12.55 23.95
N GLU A 80 22.38 -11.84 23.32
CA GLU A 80 21.32 -11.12 24.04
C GLU A 80 20.36 -12.07 24.74
N ILE A 81 19.97 -13.18 24.10
CA ILE A 81 19.11 -14.21 24.70
C ILE A 81 19.77 -14.85 25.93
N LEU A 82 21.09 -15.04 25.94
CA LEU A 82 21.82 -15.54 27.11
C LEU A 82 21.83 -14.57 28.29
N SER A 83 21.47 -13.30 28.06
CA SER A 83 21.45 -12.24 29.07
C SER A 83 20.02 -11.88 29.53
N TRP A 84 18.99 -12.57 29.04
CA TRP A 84 17.61 -12.48 29.48
C TRP A 84 17.32 -13.50 30.59
#